data_AF-A0A0Q6TKQ5-F1
#
_entry.id   AF-A0A0Q6TKQ5-F1
#
_cell.length_a   1.000
_cell.length_b   1.000
_cell.length_c   1.000
_cell.angle_alpha   90.00
_cell.angle_beta   90.00
_cell.angle_gamma   90.00
#
_symmetry.space_group_name_H-M   'P 1'
#
loop_
_entity.id
_entity.type
_entity.pdbx_description
1 polymer ?
#
loop_
_entity_poly.entity_id
_entity_poly.type
_entity_poly.pdbx_seq_one_letter_code
_entity_poly.pdbx_strand_id
1 'polypeptide(L)'
;MDESIDGSDFDIAGLHDACLELAHVVLASSQPQVSRDILETLADRFEREAADFALLVGNAGRDTALLARAVHYLADAHALPLMGTDMEWFRQALACLVELAVPGIALSPKGAAFLHDVETGIAQSLHDLD
;
A
#
# COMPACT_ATOMS: atom_id res chain seq x y z
N MET A 1 -8.02 -12.03 32.56
CA MET A 1 -7.04 -12.47 31.56
C MET A 1 -7.44 -11.75 30.31
N ASP A 2 -6.70 -10.69 30.02
CA ASP A 2 -6.84 -9.89 28.82
C ASP A 2 -6.00 -10.60 27.77
N GLU A 3 -6.64 -11.35 26.88
CA GLU A 3 -5.95 -11.92 25.72
C GLU A 3 -5.67 -10.75 24.78
N SER A 4 -4.48 -10.17 24.94
CA SER A 4 -3.83 -9.41 23.88
C SER A 4 -3.89 -10.27 22.63
N ILE A 5 -4.71 -9.87 21.66
CA ILE A 5 -4.67 -10.41 20.31
C ILE A 5 -3.27 -10.07 19.82
N ASP A 6 -2.39 -11.06 19.89
CA ASP A 6 -1.08 -11.05 19.28
C ASP A 6 -1.30 -10.63 17.83
N GLY A 7 -0.61 -9.56 17.41
CA GLY A 7 -0.77 -8.98 16.08
C GLY A 7 -0.44 -10.07 15.09
N SER A 8 -1.47 -10.74 14.60
CA SER A 8 -1.30 -11.96 13.83
C SER A 8 -0.43 -11.62 12.64
N ASP A 9 0.65 -12.39 12.46
CA ASP A 9 1.34 -12.56 11.18
C ASP A 9 0.28 -12.92 10.14
N PHE A 10 -0.33 -11.89 9.55
CA PHE A 10 -1.15 -12.06 8.37
C PHE A 10 -0.14 -12.33 7.26
N ASP A 11 0.03 -13.61 6.91
CA ASP A 11 0.73 -13.97 5.68
C ASP A 11 -0.13 -13.47 4.50
N ILE A 12 0.16 -12.23 4.07
CA ILE A 12 -0.54 -11.56 2.99
C ILE A 12 0.16 -11.96 1.70
N ALA A 13 -0.51 -12.78 0.91
CA ALA A 13 0.02 -13.32 -0.33
C ALA A 13 0.63 -12.21 -1.22
N GLY A 14 1.93 -12.35 -1.50
CA GLY A 14 2.68 -11.47 -2.39
C GLY A 14 3.05 -10.10 -1.81
N LEU A 15 2.77 -9.82 -0.53
CA LEU A 15 3.06 -8.50 0.04
C LEU A 15 4.56 -8.20 0.09
N HIS A 16 5.36 -9.14 0.58
CA HIS A 16 6.81 -8.96 0.65
C HIS A 16 7.43 -8.68 -0.73
N ASP A 17 7.03 -9.43 -1.76
CA ASP A 17 7.51 -9.22 -3.13
C ASP A 17 7.16 -7.82 -3.65
N ALA A 18 5.92 -7.35 -3.40
CA ALA A 18 5.51 -5.99 -3.75
C ALA A 18 6.34 -4.92 -3.00
N CYS A 19 6.61 -5.15 -1.72
CA CYS A 19 7.45 -4.26 -0.91
C CYS A 19 8.91 -4.23 -1.37
N LEU A 20 9.43 -5.35 -1.88
CA LEU A 20 10.77 -5.44 -2.46
C LEU A 20 10.86 -4.66 -3.78
N GLU A 21 9.86 -4.79 -4.65
CA GLU A 21 9.75 -3.99 -5.87
C GLU A 21 9.70 -2.49 -5.55
N LEU A 22 8.89 -2.10 -4.56
CA LEU A 22 8.83 -0.72 -4.11
C LEU A 22 10.19 -0.21 -3.59
N ALA A 23 10.88 -1.03 -2.77
CA ALA A 23 12.21 -0.70 -2.26
C ALA A 23 13.22 -0.47 -3.39
N HIS A 24 13.15 -1.27 -4.47
CA HIS A 24 13.95 -1.07 -5.67
C HIS A 24 13.69 0.29 -6.33
N VAL A 25 12.43 0.70 -6.47
CA VAL A 25 12.06 1.98 -7.10
C VAL A 25 12.57 3.17 -6.27
N VAL A 26 12.29 3.19 -4.96
CA VAL A 26 12.58 4.37 -4.12
C VAL A 26 14.06 4.55 -3.80
N LEU A 27 14.84 3.47 -3.82
CA LEU A 27 16.30 3.51 -3.65
C LEU A 27 17.06 3.58 -4.98
N ALA A 28 16.37 3.55 -6.12
CA ALA A 28 17.01 3.73 -7.41
C ALA A 28 17.84 5.03 -7.42
N SER A 29 19.11 4.93 -7.78
CA SER A 29 20.05 6.05 -7.77
C SER A 29 20.99 5.99 -8.97
N SER A 30 21.66 7.10 -9.26
CA SER A 30 22.67 7.19 -10.32
C SER A 30 24.01 6.53 -9.97
N GLN A 31 24.13 5.91 -8.80
CA GLN A 31 25.35 5.33 -8.21
C GLN A 31 25.26 3.77 -8.21
N PRO A 32 26.31 3.01 -7.79
CA PRO A 32 26.32 1.55 -7.94
C PRO A 32 25.14 0.87 -7.25
N GLN A 33 24.80 -0.35 -7.70
CA GLN A 33 23.68 -1.15 -7.20
C GLN A 33 23.60 -1.14 -5.66
N VAL A 34 22.42 -0.79 -5.16
CA VAL A 34 22.06 -0.90 -3.75
C VAL A 34 22.22 -2.37 -3.32
N SER A 35 22.80 -2.61 -2.15
CA SER A 35 22.99 -3.97 -1.67
C SER A 35 21.64 -4.65 -1.42
N ARG A 36 21.61 -5.96 -1.64
CA ARG A 36 20.43 -6.79 -1.38
C ARG A 36 19.93 -6.60 0.05
N ASP A 37 20.82 -6.63 1.04
CA ASP A 37 20.44 -6.51 2.46
C ASP A 37 19.71 -5.18 2.77
N ILE A 38 20.06 -4.08 2.10
CA ILE A 38 19.38 -2.78 2.27
C ILE A 38 17.97 -2.84 1.69
N LEU A 39 17.81 -3.46 0.51
CA LEU A 39 16.52 -3.62 -0.14
C LEU A 39 15.57 -4.48 0.70
N GLU A 40 16.04 -5.64 1.16
CA GLU A 40 15.30 -6.56 2.04
C GLU A 40 14.91 -5.85 3.35
N THR A 41 15.84 -5.14 3.99
CA THR A 41 15.55 -4.38 5.22
C THR A 41 14.47 -3.30 5.01
N LEU A 42 14.46 -2.64 3.85
CA LEU A 42 13.44 -1.64 3.55
C LEU A 42 12.09 -2.29 3.19
N ALA A 43 12.12 -3.40 2.44
CA ALA A 43 10.94 -4.19 2.13
C ALA A 43 10.23 -4.66 3.40
N ASP A 44 10.96 -5.23 4.36
CA ASP A 44 10.43 -5.63 5.67
C ASP A 44 9.77 -4.47 6.44
N ARG A 45 10.28 -3.25 6.27
CA ARG A 45 9.69 -2.05 6.90
C ARG A 45 8.39 -1.66 6.22
N PHE A 46 8.32 -1.70 4.89
CA PHE A 46 7.07 -1.45 4.16
C PHE A 46 6.02 -2.52 4.47
N GLU A 47 6.43 -3.78 4.52
CA GLU A 47 5.56 -4.91 4.80
C GLU A 47 4.92 -4.79 6.17
N ARG A 48 5.69 -4.47 7.22
CA ARG A 48 5.13 -4.23 8.57
C ARG A 48 4.08 -3.12 8.59
N GLU A 49 4.38 -1.98 7.97
CA GLU A 49 3.45 -0.85 7.92
C GLU A 49 2.19 -1.18 7.10
N ALA A 50 2.30 -2.03 6.07
CA ALA A 50 1.14 -2.49 5.31
C ALA A 50 0.31 -3.52 6.08
N ALA A 51 0.96 -4.44 6.81
CA ALA A 51 0.30 -5.46 7.60
C ALA A 51 -0.58 -4.88 8.73
N ASP A 52 -0.25 -3.68 9.24
CA ASP A 52 -1.08 -2.97 10.23
C ASP A 52 -2.52 -2.71 9.75
N PHE A 53 -2.76 -2.68 8.42
CA PHE A 53 -4.09 -2.53 7.84
C PHE A 53 -4.85 -3.85 7.65
N ALA A 54 -4.19 -5.01 7.82
CA ALA A 54 -4.78 -6.32 7.51
C ALA A 54 -6.03 -6.62 8.35
N LEU A 55 -6.00 -6.27 9.63
CA LEU A 55 -7.14 -6.44 10.53
C LEU A 55 -8.34 -5.59 10.07
N LEU A 56 -8.10 -4.35 9.64
CA LEU A 56 -9.15 -3.46 9.13
C LEU A 56 -9.78 -4.05 7.86
N VAL A 57 -8.95 -4.47 6.91
CA VAL A 57 -9.40 -5.05 5.63
C VAL A 57 -10.18 -6.36 5.87
N GLY A 58 -9.66 -7.23 6.73
CA GLY A 58 -10.31 -8.49 7.09
C GLY A 58 -11.63 -8.30 7.83
N ASN A 59 -11.70 -7.37 8.78
CA ASN A 59 -12.94 -7.06 9.51
C ASN A 59 -14.04 -6.48 8.61
N ALA A 60 -13.66 -5.83 7.51
CA ALA A 60 -14.58 -5.37 6.49
C ALA A 60 -15.02 -6.49 5.50
N GLY A 61 -14.55 -7.72 5.70
CA GLY A 61 -14.85 -8.87 4.84
C GLY A 61 -14.18 -8.79 3.46
N ARG A 62 -13.09 -8.02 3.34
CA ARG A 62 -12.35 -7.85 2.08
C ARG A 62 -11.11 -8.73 2.07
N ASP A 63 -10.69 -9.09 0.86
CA ASP A 63 -9.45 -9.85 0.62
C ASP A 63 -8.22 -9.01 1.01
N THR A 64 -7.41 -9.53 1.94
CA THR A 64 -6.20 -8.86 2.44
C THR A 64 -5.08 -8.77 1.41
N ALA A 65 -5.09 -9.59 0.36
CA ALA A 65 -4.15 -9.43 -0.78
C ALA A 65 -4.34 -8.09 -1.52
N LEU A 66 -5.39 -7.32 -1.20
CA LEU A 66 -5.51 -5.91 -1.56
C LEU A 66 -4.30 -5.08 -1.17
N LEU A 67 -3.65 -5.38 -0.05
CA LEU A 67 -2.50 -4.62 0.44
C LEU A 67 -1.30 -4.76 -0.50
N ALA A 68 -1.03 -5.99 -0.98
CA ALA A 68 0.01 -6.21 -2.00
C ALA A 68 -0.31 -5.44 -3.29
N ARG A 69 -1.56 -5.48 -3.76
CA ARG A 69 -1.99 -4.72 -4.95
C ARG A 69 -1.84 -3.20 -4.77
N ALA A 70 -2.13 -2.69 -3.58
CA ALA A 70 -1.95 -1.27 -3.26
C ALA A 70 -0.46 -0.88 -3.25
N VAL A 71 0.42 -1.74 -2.74
CA VAL A 71 1.87 -1.50 -2.77
C VAL A 71 2.41 -1.48 -4.22
N HIS A 72 1.98 -2.41 -5.09
CA HIS A 72 2.32 -2.34 -6.52
C HIS A 72 1.83 -1.04 -7.16
N TYR A 73 0.58 -0.64 -6.89
CA TYR A 73 0.07 0.65 -7.39
C TYR A 73 0.92 1.84 -6.92
N LEU A 74 1.37 1.84 -5.66
CA LEU A 74 2.28 2.87 -5.16
C LEU A 74 3.61 2.85 -5.91
N ALA A 75 4.18 1.68 -6.20
CA ALA A 75 5.41 1.54 -6.96
C ALA A 75 5.28 2.13 -8.38
N ASP A 76 4.15 1.91 -9.04
CA ASP A 76 3.91 2.38 -10.42
C ASP A 76 3.53 3.86 -10.51
N ALA A 77 2.69 4.34 -9.58
CA ALA A 77 2.03 5.64 -9.72
C ALA A 77 2.61 6.75 -8.83
N HIS A 78 3.26 6.39 -7.71
CA HIS A 78 3.63 7.36 -6.67
C HIS A 78 5.10 7.31 -6.26
N ALA A 79 5.75 6.16 -6.40
CA ALA A 79 7.14 5.99 -6.02
C ALA A 79 8.05 6.72 -7.01
N LEU A 80 8.98 7.49 -6.45
CA LEU A 80 10.01 8.19 -7.20
C LEU A 80 11.39 7.74 -6.71
N PRO A 81 12.40 7.72 -7.60
CA PRO A 81 13.79 7.51 -7.19
C PRO A 81 14.22 8.51 -6.12
N LEU A 82 15.09 8.08 -5.22
CA LEU A 82 15.68 8.91 -4.15
C LEU A 82 14.69 9.45 -3.10
N MET A 83 13.47 8.92 -3.03
CA MET A 83 12.57 9.16 -1.88
C MET A 83 13.18 8.63 -0.56
N GLY A 84 14.16 7.74 -0.67
CA GLY A 84 14.95 7.27 0.46
C GLY A 84 14.17 6.31 1.36
N THR A 85 14.47 6.35 2.66
CA THR A 85 13.96 5.39 3.65
C THR A 85 12.95 6.01 4.62
N ASP A 86 12.45 7.21 4.32
CA ASP A 86 11.34 7.82 5.05
C ASP A 86 10.07 7.01 4.77
N MET A 87 9.31 6.72 5.83
CA MET A 87 8.12 5.86 5.78
C MET A 87 6.83 6.68 5.85
N GLU A 88 6.90 7.97 6.19
CA GLU A 88 5.69 8.77 6.39
C GLU A 88 4.86 8.88 5.12
N TRP A 89 5.51 9.13 3.98
CA TRP A 89 4.84 9.19 2.68
C TRP A 89 4.14 7.86 2.35
N PHE A 90 4.79 6.72 2.65
CA PHE A 90 4.26 5.40 2.36
C PHE A 90 3.02 5.13 3.20
N ARG A 91 3.10 5.39 4.51
CA ARG A 91 2.00 5.16 5.44
C ARG A 91 0.79 6.00 5.08
N GLN A 92 0.99 7.28 4.75
CA GLN A 92 -0.09 8.19 4.35
C GLN A 92 -0.71 7.80 3.01
N ALA A 93 0.10 7.45 2.02
CA ALA A 93 -0.39 7.05 0.71
C ALA A 93 -1.17 5.73 0.78
N LEU A 94 -0.63 4.73 1.48
CA LEU A 94 -1.29 3.44 1.67
C LEU A 94 -2.60 3.59 2.46
N ALA A 95 -2.61 4.38 3.53
CA ALA A 95 -3.84 4.66 4.29
C ALA A 95 -4.95 5.22 3.39
N CYS A 96 -4.62 6.19 2.53
CA CYS A 96 -5.56 6.77 1.57
C CYS A 96 -6.12 5.72 0.58
N LEU A 97 -5.26 4.87 0.02
CA LEU A 97 -5.69 3.80 -0.89
C LEU A 97 -6.58 2.78 -0.19
N VAL A 98 -6.24 2.39 1.04
CA VAL A 98 -7.05 1.47 1.84
C VAL A 98 -8.41 2.08 2.17
N GLU A 99 -8.48 3.36 2.55
CA GLU A 99 -9.74 4.05 2.81
C GLU A 99 -10.64 4.14 1.57
N LEU A 100 -10.07 4.37 0.39
CA LEU A 100 -10.83 4.39 -0.87
C LEU A 100 -11.36 3.00 -1.23
N ALA A 101 -10.54 1.96 -1.04
CA ALA A 101 -10.91 0.60 -1.44
C ALA A 101 -11.77 -0.14 -0.40
N VAL A 102 -11.63 0.22 0.87
CA VAL A 102 -12.35 -0.34 2.03
C VAL A 102 -12.88 0.81 2.92
N PRO A 103 -13.94 1.50 2.48
CA PRO A 103 -14.45 2.67 3.21
C PRO A 103 -14.98 2.29 4.60
N GLY A 104 -14.37 2.85 5.65
CA GLY A 104 -14.76 2.60 7.04
C GLY A 104 -15.66 3.69 7.66
N ILE A 105 -15.82 4.84 7.00
CA ILE A 105 -16.50 6.01 7.55
C ILE A 105 -17.60 6.48 6.59
N ALA A 106 -18.77 6.84 7.16
CA ALA A 106 -19.85 7.45 6.40
C ALA A 106 -19.45 8.85 5.92
N LEU A 107 -19.49 9.08 4.61
CA LEU A 107 -19.22 10.39 4.01
C LEU A 107 -20.45 11.30 4.07
N SER A 108 -20.19 12.62 4.10
CA SER A 108 -21.23 13.61 3.79
C SER A 108 -21.58 13.57 2.29
N PRO A 109 -22.74 14.10 1.86
CA PRO A 109 -23.07 14.18 0.44
C PRO A 109 -22.03 14.92 -0.41
N LYS A 110 -21.37 15.94 0.17
CA LYS A 110 -20.30 16.68 -0.52
C LYS A 110 -19.03 15.86 -0.67
N GLY A 111 -18.68 15.05 0.33
CA GLY A 111 -17.53 14.14 0.26
C GLY A 111 -17.78 12.97 -0.67
N ALA A 112 -18.99 12.41 -0.65
CA ALA A 112 -19.38 11.31 -1.53
C ALA A 112 -19.34 11.70 -3.02
N ALA A 113 -19.52 12.99 -3.36
CA ALA A 113 -19.37 13.46 -4.74
C ALA A 113 -17.99 13.19 -5.32
N PHE A 114 -16.92 13.24 -4.51
CA PHE A 114 -15.57 12.93 -4.97
C PHE A 114 -15.41 11.46 -5.39
N LEU A 115 -16.20 10.54 -4.82
CA LEU A 115 -16.15 9.13 -5.22
C LEU A 115 -16.52 8.94 -6.69
N HIS A 116 -17.40 9.78 -7.24
CA HIS A 116 -17.73 9.73 -8.67
C HIS A 116 -16.58 10.21 -9.57
N ASP A 117 -15.79 11.18 -9.10
CA ASP A 117 -14.58 11.62 -9.81
C ASP A 117 -13.54 10.48 -9.82
N VAL A 118 -13.40 9.77 -8.69
CA VAL A 118 -12.54 8.59 -8.57
C VAL A 118 -13.02 7.45 -9.47
N GLU A 119 -14.30 7.12 -9.47
CA GLU A 119 -14.89 6.10 -10.37
C GLU A 119 -14.60 6.43 -11.84
N THR A 120 -14.72 7.70 -12.23
CA THR A 120 -14.43 8.15 -13.59
C THR A 120 -12.95 7.97 -13.95
N GLY A 121 -12.05 8.37 -13.07
CA GLY A 121 -10.60 8.20 -13.27
C GLY A 121 -10.21 6.72 -13.36
N ILE A 122 -10.75 5.87 -12.49
CA ILE A 122 -10.53 4.41 -12.53
C ILE A 122 -11.01 3.83 -13.86
N ALA A 123 -12.21 4.19 -14.32
CA ALA A 123 -12.74 3.71 -15.58
C ALA A 123 -11.85 4.09 -16.78
N GLN A 124 -11.28 5.30 -16.78
CA GLN A 124 -10.34 5.75 -17.80
C GLN A 124 -9.02 4.95 -17.75
N SER A 125 -8.40 4.83 -16.58
CA SER A 125 -7.14 4.09 -16.43
C SER A 125 -7.29 2.61 -16.81
N LEU A 126 -8.44 1.99 -16.51
CA LEU A 126 -8.71 0.61 -16.91
C LEU A 126 -8.90 0.47 -18.42
N HIS A 127 -9.48 1.47 -19.09
CA HIS A 127 -9.62 1.45 -20.54
C HIS A 127 -8.27 1.57 -21.26
N ASP A 128 -7.33 2.33 -20.71
CA ASP A 128 -5.99 2.51 -21.29
C ASP A 128 -5.11 1.25 -21.21
N LEU A 129 -5.52 0.23 -20.43
CA LEU A 129 -4.83 -1.05 -20.32
C LEU A 129 -5.27 -2.07 -21.39
N ASP A 130 -6.40 -1.85 -22.06
CA ASP A 130 -6.97 -2.71 -23.12
C ASP A 130 -6.47 -2.34 -24.53
#